data_AF-A0A6F9BPL3-F1
#
_entry.id   AF-A0A6F9BPL3-F1
#
_cell.length_a   1.000
_cell.length_b   1.000
_cell.length_c   1.000
_cell.angle_alpha   90.00
_cell.angle_beta   90.00
_cell.angle_gamma   90.00
#
_symmetry.space_group_name_H-M   'P 1'
#
loop_
_entity.id
_entity.type
_entity.pdbx_description
1 polymer ?
#
loop_
_entity_poly.entity_id
_entity_poly.type
_entity_poly.pdbx_seq_one_letter_code
_entity_poly.pdbx_strand_id
1 'polypeptide(L)'
;MAAGQEPDETSMVTYLSKFDELTPLLALGPPQDAQQMVKERGQWDNKIEFILTVAGANMALGQFTSQGGITCWRKICPLFDGTGYATQVIIIYGCTTYIVILAWAFLYLFSSFTVGLPWANCHNTWITV
;
A
#
# COMPACT_ATOMS: atom_id res chain seq x y z
N MET A 1 -38.28 -2.78 15.64
CA MET A 1 -37.88 -4.16 15.28
C MET A 1 -38.65 -4.53 14.03
N ALA A 2 -38.10 -4.26 12.84
CA ALA A 2 -38.68 -4.72 11.58
C ALA A 2 -37.99 -6.04 11.23
N ALA A 3 -38.76 -7.13 11.24
CA ALA A 3 -38.30 -8.46 10.88
C ALA A 3 -37.94 -8.48 9.38
N GLY A 4 -36.77 -9.02 9.05
CA GLY A 4 -36.42 -9.35 7.67
C GLY A 4 -37.28 -10.52 7.21
N GLN A 5 -38.28 -10.22 6.38
CA GLN A 5 -39.10 -11.21 5.68
C GLN A 5 -38.29 -11.72 4.48
N GLU A 6 -37.97 -13.02 4.45
CA GLU A 6 -37.39 -13.66 3.27
C GLU A 6 -38.37 -13.60 2.08
N PRO A 7 -37.92 -13.28 0.85
CA PRO A 7 -38.79 -13.17 -0.32
C PRO A 7 -39.30 -14.55 -0.76
N ASP A 8 -40.57 -14.63 -1.16
CA ASP A 8 -41.22 -15.86 -1.60
C ASP A 8 -40.69 -16.36 -2.97
N GLU A 9 -40.72 -17.69 -3.19
CA GLU A 9 -40.22 -18.32 -4.42
C GLU A 9 -40.88 -17.77 -5.70
N THR A 10 -42.15 -17.35 -5.64
CA THR A 10 -42.89 -16.80 -6.79
C THR A 10 -42.33 -15.43 -7.20
N SER A 11 -41.95 -14.60 -6.22
CA SER A 11 -41.27 -13.34 -6.47
C SER A 11 -39.90 -13.56 -7.09
N MET A 12 -39.11 -14.51 -6.59
CA MET A 12 -37.81 -14.89 -7.16
C MET A 12 -37.91 -15.29 -8.64
N VAL A 13 -38.88 -16.13 -9.02
CA VAL A 13 -39.06 -16.56 -10.42
C VAL A 13 -39.43 -15.37 -11.33
N THR A 14 -40.24 -14.44 -10.82
CA THR A 14 -40.62 -13.21 -11.53
C THR A 14 -39.42 -12.27 -11.70
N TYR A 15 -38.51 -12.21 -10.72
CA TYR A 15 -37.25 -11.45 -10.85
C TYR A 15 -36.30 -12.11 -11.85
N LEU A 16 -36.19 -13.44 -11.84
CA LEU A 16 -35.33 -14.17 -12.76
C LEU A 16 -35.83 -14.07 -14.21
N SER A 17 -37.14 -14.15 -14.46
CA SER A 17 -37.68 -13.94 -15.81
C SER A 17 -37.41 -12.53 -16.32
N LYS A 18 -37.46 -11.53 -15.42
CA LYS A 18 -37.15 -10.14 -15.72
C LYS A 18 -35.65 -9.89 -15.93
N PHE A 19 -34.80 -10.71 -15.32
CA PHE A 19 -33.36 -10.70 -15.54
C PHE A 19 -33.00 -11.30 -16.91
N ASP A 20 -33.69 -12.36 -17.32
CA ASP A 20 -33.49 -13.02 -18.62
C ASP A 20 -33.89 -12.12 -19.81
N GLU A 21 -34.91 -11.27 -19.64
CA GLU A 21 -35.26 -10.21 -20.60
C GLU A 21 -34.21 -9.08 -20.69
N LEU A 22 -33.39 -8.88 -19.66
CA LEU A 22 -32.29 -7.90 -19.65
C LEU A 22 -30.96 -8.46 -20.17
N THR A 23 -30.81 -9.78 -20.31
CA THR A 23 -29.63 -10.44 -20.88
C THR A 23 -29.22 -9.90 -22.27
N PRO A 24 -30.13 -9.57 -23.22
CA PRO A 24 -29.74 -8.93 -24.48
C PRO A 24 -29.18 -7.50 -24.31
N LEU A 25 -29.53 -6.77 -23.24
CA LEU A 25 -28.89 -5.48 -22.90
C LEU A 25 -27.49 -5.66 -22.30
N LEU A 26 -27.19 -6.83 -21.73
CA LEU A 26 -25.85 -7.21 -21.25
C LEU A 26 -24.96 -7.80 -22.35
N ALA A 27 -25.55 -8.31 -23.45
CA ALA A 27 -24.86 -8.88 -24.60
C ALA A 27 -24.39 -7.82 -25.62
N LEU A 28 -24.98 -6.62 -25.59
CA LEU A 28 -24.40 -5.44 -26.22
C LEU A 28 -23.24 -5.01 -25.32
N GLY A 29 -22.02 -5.27 -25.76
CA GLY A 29 -20.82 -4.76 -25.11
C GLY A 29 -20.92 -3.23 -24.85
N PRO A 30 -20.09 -2.68 -23.95
CA PRO A 30 -20.16 -1.28 -23.55
C PRO A 30 -20.28 -0.37 -24.78
N PRO A 31 -21.19 0.60 -24.77
CA PRO A 31 -21.54 1.35 -25.96
C PRO A 31 -20.30 2.11 -26.49
N GLN A 32 -20.22 2.31 -27.81
CA GLN A 32 -19.00 2.80 -28.48
C GLN A 32 -18.56 4.18 -27.95
N ASP A 33 -19.52 4.97 -27.49
CA ASP A 33 -19.33 6.19 -26.72
C ASP A 33 -18.62 5.93 -25.39
N ALA A 34 -18.99 4.92 -24.60
CA ALA A 34 -18.26 4.56 -23.38
C ALA A 34 -16.82 4.12 -23.68
N GLN A 35 -16.58 3.39 -24.77
CA GLN A 35 -15.23 3.07 -25.23
C GLN A 35 -14.47 4.32 -25.69
N GLN A 36 -15.15 5.27 -26.35
CA GLN A 36 -14.57 6.53 -26.80
C GLN A 36 -14.27 7.48 -25.62
N MET A 37 -15.12 7.50 -24.59
CA MET A 37 -14.92 8.23 -23.34
C MET A 37 -13.72 7.67 -22.55
N VAL A 38 -13.53 6.35 -22.58
CA VAL A 38 -12.32 5.70 -22.04
C VAL A 38 -11.08 6.02 -22.89
N LYS A 39 -11.23 6.24 -24.20
CA LYS A 39 -10.14 6.61 -25.12
C LYS A 39 -9.78 8.11 -25.06
N GLU A 40 -10.73 8.98 -24.73
CA GLU A 40 -10.49 10.41 -24.46
C GLU A 40 -9.81 10.64 -23.11
N ARG A 41 -9.95 9.69 -22.17
CA ARG A 41 -9.13 9.63 -20.96
C ARG A 41 -7.73 9.16 -21.37
N GLY A 42 -6.89 10.10 -21.79
CA GLY A 42 -5.52 9.86 -22.26
C GLY A 42 -4.82 8.75 -21.46
N GLN A 43 -4.44 7.68 -22.16
CA GLN A 43 -3.79 6.52 -21.58
C GLN A 43 -2.31 6.85 -21.37
N TRP A 44 -1.79 6.65 -20.17
CA TRP A 44 -0.39 6.97 -19.86
C TRP A 44 0.54 6.16 -20.76
N ASP A 45 1.39 6.85 -21.53
CA ASP A 45 2.33 6.20 -22.45
C ASP A 45 3.29 5.25 -21.71
N ASN A 46 3.59 5.54 -20.43
CA ASN A 46 4.56 4.79 -19.63
C ASN A 46 4.15 4.63 -18.15
N LYS A 47 4.55 3.52 -17.52
CA LYS A 47 4.39 3.32 -16.06
C LYS A 47 5.12 4.39 -15.24
N ILE A 48 6.23 4.93 -15.75
CA ILE A 48 7.01 5.96 -15.08
C ILE A 48 6.25 7.30 -15.08
N GLU A 49 5.58 7.69 -16.16
CA GLU A 49 4.72 8.88 -16.23
C GLU A 49 3.58 8.82 -15.19
N PHE A 50 2.97 7.64 -15.06
CA PHE A 50 1.95 7.38 -14.04
C PHE A 50 2.53 7.50 -12.63
N ILE A 51 3.66 6.86 -12.34
CA ILE A 51 4.31 6.90 -11.03
C ILE A 51 4.77 8.32 -10.69
N LEU A 52 5.34 9.05 -11.65
CA LEU A 52 5.80 10.44 -11.46
C LEU A 52 4.62 11.37 -11.13
N THR A 53 3.49 11.20 -11.82
CA THR A 53 2.28 11.99 -11.55
C THR A 53 1.69 11.65 -10.17
N VAL A 54 1.62 10.35 -9.82
CA VAL A 54 1.12 9.91 -8.51
C VAL A 54 2.06 10.33 -7.38
N ALA A 55 3.37 10.17 -7.54
CA ALA A 55 4.36 10.59 -6.56
C ALA A 55 4.34 12.11 -6.39
N GLY A 56 4.25 12.86 -7.50
CA GLY A 56 4.10 14.31 -7.51
C GLY A 56 2.83 14.78 -6.80
N ALA A 57 1.69 14.10 -7.00
CA ALA A 57 0.45 14.41 -6.29
C ALA A 57 0.57 14.18 -4.77
N ASN A 58 1.14 13.04 -4.36
CA ASN A 58 1.38 12.74 -2.95
C ASN A 58 2.34 13.74 -2.29
N MET A 59 3.44 14.08 -2.98
CA MET A 59 4.38 15.09 -2.50
C MET A 59 3.76 16.49 -2.47
N ALA A 60 2.99 16.86 -3.50
CA ALA A 60 2.32 18.16 -3.58
C ALA A 60 1.30 18.34 -2.44
N LEU A 61 0.55 17.29 -2.08
CA LEU A 61 -0.34 17.29 -0.91
C LEU A 61 0.45 17.49 0.40
N GLY A 62 1.61 16.85 0.53
CA GLY A 62 2.53 17.03 1.66
C GLY A 62 3.12 18.45 1.73
N GLN A 63 3.52 19.02 0.59
CA GLN A 63 4.05 20.38 0.48
C GLN A 63 2.96 21.44 0.72
N PHE A 64 1.75 21.23 0.19
CA PHE A 64 0.60 22.11 0.37
C PHE A 64 0.20 22.26 1.83
N THR A 65 0.30 21.18 2.61
CA THR A 65 -0.02 21.26 4.03
C THR A 65 1.13 21.86 4.85
N SER A 66 2.37 21.90 4.36
CA SER A 66 3.54 22.49 5.05
C SER A 66 3.68 22.07 6.53
N GLN A 67 3.08 20.93 6.90
CA GLN A 67 3.15 20.33 8.22
C GLN A 67 3.61 18.88 8.04
N GLY A 68 4.35 18.35 9.02
CA GLY A 68 4.82 16.97 8.99
C GLY A 68 3.68 15.97 8.79
N GLY A 69 4.00 14.81 8.22
CA GLY A 69 3.03 13.76 7.86
C GLY A 69 2.15 13.23 9.00
N ILE A 70 2.40 13.62 10.25
CA ILE A 70 1.56 13.32 11.42
C ILE A 70 0.50 14.40 11.63
N THR A 71 0.84 15.68 11.45
CA THR A 71 -0.05 16.81 11.77
C THR A 71 -0.98 17.18 10.61
N CYS A 72 -0.58 16.83 9.38
CA CYS A 72 -1.32 17.10 8.15
C CYS A 72 -2.69 16.41 8.10
N TRP A 73 -2.77 15.13 8.51
CA TRP A 73 -4.02 14.35 8.49
C TRP A 73 -5.09 14.89 9.44
N ARG A 74 -4.68 15.48 10.57
CA ARG A 74 -5.58 16.06 11.57
C ARG A 74 -6.36 17.27 11.06
N LYS A 75 -5.86 17.98 10.05
CA LYS A 75 -6.51 19.17 9.47
C LYS A 75 -7.47 18.86 8.32
N ILE A 76 -7.32 17.70 7.66
CA ILE A 76 -8.13 17.32 6.49
C ILE A 76 -9.35 16.49 6.91
N CYS A 77 -9.15 15.40 7.68
CA CYS A 77 -10.22 14.56 8.19
C CYS A 77 -9.73 13.80 9.44
N PRO A 78 -10.34 13.96 10.62
CA PRO A 78 -9.93 13.27 11.86
C PRO A 78 -10.12 11.74 11.79
N LEU A 79 -10.77 11.20 10.76
CA LEU A 79 -10.93 9.76 10.54
C LEU A 79 -9.61 9.07 10.14
N PHE A 80 -8.62 9.80 9.62
CA PHE A 80 -7.33 9.25 9.17
C PHE A 80 -6.14 9.63 10.08
N ASP A 81 -6.40 10.06 11.32
CA ASP A 81 -5.37 10.46 12.29
C ASP A 81 -4.34 9.31 12.55
N GLY A 82 -4.79 8.06 12.41
CA GLY A 82 -3.96 6.87 12.54
C GLY A 82 -2.91 6.67 11.44
N THR A 83 -3.09 7.22 10.24
CA THR A 83 -2.17 7.02 9.11
C THR A 83 -0.82 7.69 9.34
N GLY A 84 -0.82 8.86 9.98
CA GLY A 84 0.41 9.56 10.35
C GLY A 84 1.24 8.78 11.36
N TYR A 85 0.59 8.24 12.40
CA TYR A 85 1.25 7.38 13.40
C TYR A 85 1.72 6.05 12.80
N ALA A 86 0.92 5.40 11.95
CA ALA A 86 1.31 4.18 11.27
C ALA A 86 2.58 4.39 10.43
N THR A 87 2.64 5.48 9.66
CA THR A 87 3.82 5.84 8.85
C THR A 87 5.04 6.11 9.75
N GLN A 88 4.84 6.80 10.87
CA GLN A 88 5.93 7.09 11.80
C GLN A 88 6.50 5.84 12.46
N VAL A 89 5.66 4.87 12.85
CA VAL A 89 6.08 3.60 13.44
C VAL A 89 6.91 2.78 12.45
N ILE A 90 6.50 2.73 11.18
CA ILE A 90 7.25 2.04 10.12
C ILE A 90 8.65 2.64 9.96
N ILE A 91 8.74 3.99 9.93
CA ILE A 91 10.02 4.69 9.81
C ILE A 91 10.93 4.40 11.01
N ILE A 92 10.40 4.41 12.23
CA ILE A 92 11.18 4.12 13.44
C ILE A 92 11.73 2.69 13.40
N TYR A 93 10.89 1.72 13.04
CA TYR A 93 11.32 0.32 12.90
C TYR A 93 12.40 0.15 11.83
N GLY A 94 12.26 0.84 10.69
CA GLY A 94 13.27 0.88 9.64
C GLY A 94 14.59 1.48 10.12
N CYS A 95 14.54 2.62 10.81
CA CYS A 95 15.74 3.26 11.36
C CYS A 95 16.44 2.38 12.40
N THR A 96 15.70 1.72 13.30
CA THR A 96 16.30 0.85 14.33
C THR A 96 17.00 -0.34 13.69
N THR A 97 16.34 -1.05 12.78
CA THR A 97 16.95 -2.21 12.10
C THR A 97 18.19 -1.81 11.30
N TYR A 98 18.15 -0.65 10.63
CA TYR A 98 19.30 -0.13 9.88
C TYR A 98 20.49 0.23 10.78
N ILE A 99 20.26 0.91 11.90
CA ILE A 99 21.31 1.26 12.87
C ILE A 99 21.94 -0.01 13.47
N VAL A 100 21.14 -1.05 13.75
CA VAL A 100 21.66 -2.34 14.24
C VAL A 100 22.59 -2.98 13.22
N ILE A 101 22.20 -3.03 11.94
CA ILE A 101 23.05 -3.57 10.87
C ILE A 101 24.36 -2.78 10.76
N LEU A 102 24.30 -1.45 10.83
CA LEU A 102 25.49 -0.60 10.83
C LEU A 102 26.38 -0.87 12.05
N ALA A 103 25.81 -1.02 13.24
CA ALA A 103 26.56 -1.32 14.46
C ALA A 103 27.30 -2.67 14.34
N TRP A 104 26.65 -3.71 13.80
CA TRP A 104 27.30 -4.98 13.49
C TRP A 104 28.42 -4.82 12.47
N ALA A 105 28.19 -4.07 11.39
CA ALA A 105 29.22 -3.79 10.39
C ALA A 105 30.44 -3.07 10.99
N PHE A 106 30.22 -2.08 11.86
CA PHE A 106 31.30 -1.40 12.58
C PHE A 106 32.07 -2.35 13.52
N LEU A 107 31.37 -3.23 14.24
CA LEU A 107 32.01 -4.22 15.11
C LEU A 107 32.95 -5.14 14.31
N TYR A 108 32.51 -5.64 13.16
CA TYR A 108 33.35 -6.46 12.28
C TYR A 108 34.49 -5.67 11.65
N LEU A 109 34.26 -4.39 11.32
CA LEU A 109 35.29 -3.49 10.80
C LEU A 109 36.41 -3.27 11.82
N PHE A 110 36.09 -2.96 13.08
CA PHE A 110 37.09 -2.81 14.13
C PHE A 110 37.80 -4.14 14.46
N SER A 111 37.08 -5.26 14.40
CA SER A 111 37.64 -6.59 14.57
C SER A 111 38.55 -7.03 13.41
N SER A 112 38.58 -6.28 12.30
CA SER A 112 39.51 -6.50 11.18
C SER A 112 40.86 -5.81 11.38
N PHE A 113 40.96 -4.82 12.27
CA PHE A 113 42.23 -4.19 12.63
C PHE A 113 43.03 -4.99 13.67
N THR A 114 42.48 -6.10 14.17
CA THR A 114 43.15 -6.99 15.12
C THR A 114 43.95 -8.07 14.37
N VAL A 115 45.16 -8.37 14.85
CA VAL A 115 46.13 -9.26 14.16
C VAL A 115 45.66 -10.71 14.09
N GLY A 116 44.88 -11.16 15.07
CA GLY A 116 44.23 -12.46 15.09
C GLY A 116 42.72 -12.30 15.06
N LEU A 117 42.08 -12.71 13.97
CA LEU A 117 40.63 -12.65 13.83
C LEU A 117 39.97 -13.65 14.82
N PRO A 118 39.01 -13.20 15.64
CA PRO A 118 38.40 -14.09 16.63
C PRO A 118 37.63 -15.24 15.97
N TRP A 119 37.07 -15.04 14.78
CA TRP A 119 36.40 -16.11 14.01
C TRP A 119 37.35 -16.96 13.15
N ALA A 120 38.66 -16.71 13.15
CA ALA A 120 39.62 -17.52 12.40
C ALA A 120 40.08 -18.78 13.15
N ASN A 121 39.96 -18.79 14.49
CA ASN A 121 40.38 -19.91 15.33
C ASN A 121 39.15 -20.53 16.01
N CYS A 122 39.09 -21.86 16.09
CA CYS A 122 38.00 -22.57 16.77
C CYS A 122 38.14 -22.59 18.30
N HIS A 123 39.18 -21.95 18.85
CA HIS A 123 39.50 -21.98 20.28
C HIS A 123 38.79 -20.85 21.06
N ASN A 124 37.49 -20.68 20.81
CA ASN A 124 36.65 -19.65 21.43
C ASN A 124 35.66 -20.27 22.40
N THR A 125 35.42 -19.61 23.53
CA THR A 125 34.51 -20.10 24.60
C THR A 125 33.04 -20.18 24.19
N TRP A 126 32.64 -19.47 23.13
CA TRP A 126 31.29 -19.50 22.57
C TRP A 126 31.08 -20.56 21.48
N ILE A 127 32.15 -21.22 21.01
CA ILE A 127 32.06 -22.36 20.11
C ILE A 127 32.03 -23.61 20.99
N THR A 128 30.87 -24.22 21.16
CA THR A 128 30.75 -25.53 21.79
C THR A 128 31.23 -26.59 20.80
N VAL A 129 32.22 -27.38 21.22
CA VAL A 129 32.73 -28.56 20.50
C VAL A 129 31.75 -29.72 20.53
#